data_AF-A0A537YSQ0-F1
#
_entry.id   AF-A0A537YSQ0-F1
#
_cell.length_a   1.000
_cell.length_b   1.000
_cell.length_c   1.000
_cell.angle_alpha   90.00
_cell.angle_beta   90.00
_cell.angle_gamma   90.00
#
_symmetry.space_group_name_H-M   'P 1'
#
loop_
_entity.id
_entity.type
_entity.pdbx_description
1 polymer ?
#
loop_
_entity_poly.entity_id
_entity_poly.type
_entity_poly.pdbx_seq_one_letter_code
_entity_poly.pdbx_strand_id
1 'polypeptide(L)'
;MSDAVELANPDEVVLAQEYLNLKGRVSEGRERADRLRRLAEHLDEQASKDEHALNELEGALGMAAQLQIEQLDKELGGKRLQEIAVEVLSREVKPGQAVHYRDWYALLRAAGYRARGKDPLASFLAQINRADRIEPVGARSGRYRLRVA
;
A
#
# COMPACT_ATOMS: atom_id res chain seq x y z
N MET A 1 32.19 53.63 15.58
CA MET A 1 32.21 52.40 14.77
C MET A 1 30.99 51.58 15.15
N SER A 2 29.86 51.91 14.54
CA SER A 2 28.58 51.25 14.73
C SER A 2 28.07 50.98 13.33
N ASP A 3 28.42 49.81 12.79
CA ASP A 3 27.69 49.28 11.64
C ASP A 3 26.59 48.39 12.22
N ALA A 4 25.39 48.91 12.05
CA ALA A 4 24.16 48.28 12.48
C ALA A 4 23.99 46.97 11.72
N VAL A 5 23.69 45.93 12.48
CA VAL A 5 23.08 44.69 11.98
C VAL A 5 21.92 45.10 11.09
N GLU A 6 22.09 44.90 9.79
CA GLU A 6 21.07 45.08 8.77
C GLU A 6 19.86 44.24 9.21
N LEU A 7 18.81 44.94 9.64
CA LEU A 7 17.60 44.35 10.21
C LEU A 7 17.02 43.38 9.17
N ALA A 8 17.18 42.08 9.42
CA ALA A 8 16.60 41.03 8.58
C ALA A 8 15.15 41.40 8.24
N ASN A 9 14.83 41.40 6.95
CA ASN A 9 13.51 41.80 6.48
C ASN A 9 12.45 40.98 7.23
N PRO A 10 11.48 41.62 7.91
CA PRO A 10 10.48 40.91 8.70
C PRO A 10 9.73 39.85 7.88
N ASP A 11 9.56 40.06 6.57
CA ASP A 11 8.95 39.07 5.67
C ASP A 11 9.84 37.83 5.47
N GLU A 12 11.17 38.00 5.42
CA GLU A 12 12.13 36.90 5.33
C GLU A 12 12.16 36.07 6.61
N VAL A 13 12.03 36.74 7.77
CA VAL A 13 11.95 36.07 9.08
C VAL A 13 10.68 35.23 9.20
N VAL A 14 9.53 35.77 8.77
CA VAL A 14 8.25 35.05 8.76
C VAL A 14 8.32 33.84 7.82
N LEU A 15 8.83 34.03 6.60
CA LEU A 15 8.95 32.94 5.62
C LEU A 15 9.91 31.84 6.10
N ALA A 16 11.03 32.20 6.74
CA ALA A 16 11.95 31.23 7.34
C ALA A 16 11.27 30.43 8.47
N GLN A 17 10.47 31.09 9.31
CA GLN A 17 9.72 30.42 10.38
C GLN A 17 8.66 29.45 9.81
N GLU A 18 7.91 29.87 8.79
CA GLU A 18 6.94 29.02 8.11
C GLU A 18 7.61 27.80 7.46
N TYR A 19 8.76 28.00 6.80
CA TYR A 19 9.54 26.91 6.21
C TYR A 19 9.99 25.90 7.26
N LEU A 20 10.51 26.36 8.41
CA LEU A 20 10.93 25.47 9.50
C LEU A 20 9.74 24.70 10.10
N ASN A 21 8.60 25.36 10.31
CA ASN A 21 7.38 24.73 10.80
C ASN A 21 6.86 23.68 9.81
N LEU A 22 6.86 23.99 8.51
CA LEU A 22 6.45 23.04 7.46
C LEU A 22 7.42 21.84 7.40
N LYS A 23 8.72 22.08 7.46
CA LYS A 23 9.75 21.04 7.49
C LYS A 23 9.58 20.10 8.69
N GLY A 24 9.29 20.66 9.87
CA GLY A 24 8.99 19.89 11.07
C GLY A 24 7.78 18.97 10.89
N ARG A 25 6.64 19.53 10.46
CA ARG A 25 5.42 18.75 10.18
C ARG A 25 5.64 17.64 9.14
N VAL A 26 6.43 17.90 8.09
CA VAL A 26 6.78 16.87 7.10
C VAL A 26 7.61 15.75 7.71
N SER A 27 8.59 16.08 8.56
CA SER A 27 9.41 15.07 9.26
C SER A 27 8.56 14.19 10.18
N GLU A 28 7.75 14.80 11.03
CA GLU A 28 6.85 14.08 11.95
C GLU A 28 5.85 13.20 11.20
N GLY A 29 5.30 13.69 10.09
CA GLY A 29 4.41 12.93 9.22
C GLY A 29 5.10 11.70 8.62
N ARG A 30 6.35 11.83 8.18
CA ARG A 30 7.15 10.72 7.65
C ARG A 30 7.45 9.67 8.72
N GLU A 31 7.88 10.10 9.90
CA GLU A 31 8.15 9.18 11.01
C GLU A 31 6.89 8.43 11.46
N ARG A 32 5.74 9.11 11.52
CA ARG A 32 4.47 8.48 11.85
C ARG A 32 4.06 7.46 10.80
N ALA A 33 4.22 7.78 9.52
CA ALA A 33 3.96 6.85 8.42
C ALA A 33 4.86 5.61 8.52
N ASP A 34 6.14 5.77 8.83
CA ASP A 34 7.07 4.65 8.98
C ASP A 34 6.73 3.76 10.17
N ARG A 35 6.31 4.34 11.31
CA ARG A 35 5.82 3.57 12.45
C ARG A 35 4.59 2.75 12.10
N LEU A 36 3.61 3.35 11.42
CA LEU A 36 2.39 2.66 10.99
C LEU A 36 2.70 1.53 9.99
N ARG A 37 3.65 1.74 9.08
CA ARG A 37 4.11 0.70 8.15
C ARG A 37 4.71 -0.49 8.86
N ARG A 38 5.61 -0.27 9.84
CA ARG A 38 6.21 -1.37 10.62
C ARG A 38 5.16 -2.14 11.40
N LEU A 39 4.16 -1.45 11.95
CA LEU A 39 3.05 -2.12 12.64
C LEU A 39 2.23 -2.99 11.68
N ALA A 40 1.91 -2.48 10.49
CA ALA A 40 1.21 -3.24 9.47
C ALA A 40 2.02 -4.49 9.03
N GLU A 41 3.32 -4.33 8.78
CA GLU A 41 4.22 -5.45 8.44
C GLU A 41 4.23 -6.51 9.53
N HIS A 42 4.30 -6.12 10.80
CA HIS A 42 4.25 -7.05 11.93
C HIS A 42 2.91 -7.80 12.02
N LEU A 43 1.78 -7.11 11.83
CA LEU A 43 0.45 -7.73 11.86
C LEU A 43 0.26 -8.71 10.70
N ASP A 44 0.75 -8.38 9.51
CA ASP A 44 0.71 -9.26 8.33
C ASP A 44 1.53 -10.55 8.55
N GLU A 45 2.69 -10.45 9.18
CA GLU A 45 3.51 -11.60 9.56
C GLU A 45 2.79 -12.49 10.58
N GLN A 46 2.15 -11.90 11.59
CA GLN A 46 1.40 -12.65 12.60
C GLN A 46 0.20 -13.36 11.97
N ALA A 47 -0.59 -12.66 11.17
CA ALA A 47 -1.73 -13.25 10.46
C ALA A 47 -1.28 -14.43 9.56
N SER A 48 -0.14 -14.31 8.88
CA SER A 48 0.39 -15.40 8.05
C SER A 48 0.79 -16.63 8.87
N LYS A 49 1.29 -16.45 10.10
CA LYS A 49 1.58 -17.56 11.02
C LYS A 49 0.30 -18.22 11.54
N ASP A 50 -0.68 -17.41 11.90
CA ASP A 50 -1.97 -17.90 12.40
C ASP A 50 -2.72 -18.68 11.31
N GLU A 51 -2.72 -18.18 10.08
CA GLU A 51 -3.25 -18.88 8.90
C GLU A 51 -2.54 -20.23 8.67
N HIS A 52 -1.21 -20.29 8.85
CA HIS A 52 -0.47 -21.54 8.72
C HIS A 52 -0.86 -22.56 9.80
N ALA A 53 -0.96 -22.11 11.05
CA ALA A 53 -1.40 -22.96 12.16
C ALA A 53 -2.84 -23.47 11.96
N LEU A 54 -3.74 -22.62 11.45
CA LEU A 54 -5.09 -23.04 11.09
C LEU A 54 -5.07 -24.14 10.04
N ASN A 55 -4.29 -23.98 8.96
CA ASN A 55 -4.18 -25.01 7.93
C ASN A 55 -3.64 -26.35 8.48
N GLU A 56 -2.68 -26.32 9.41
CA GLU A 56 -2.19 -27.54 10.08
C GLU A 56 -3.29 -28.22 10.91
N LEU A 57 -4.05 -27.45 11.69
CA LEU A 57 -5.16 -27.94 12.49
C LEU A 57 -6.28 -28.51 11.60
N GLU A 58 -6.63 -27.83 10.51
CA GLU A 58 -7.63 -28.28 9.55
C GLU A 58 -7.21 -29.58 8.86
N GLY A 59 -5.91 -29.71 8.54
CA GLY A 59 -5.31 -30.95 8.06
C GLY A 59 -5.46 -32.09 9.06
N ALA A 60 -5.14 -31.84 10.34
CA ALA A 60 -5.30 -32.82 11.41
C ALA A 60 -6.76 -33.23 11.64
N LEU A 61 -7.70 -32.30 11.42
CA LEU A 61 -9.15 -32.54 11.54
C LEU A 61 -9.79 -33.15 10.29
N GLY A 62 -9.02 -33.36 9.21
CA GLY A 62 -9.55 -33.90 7.94
C GLY A 62 -10.47 -32.93 7.17
N MET A 63 -10.48 -31.64 7.53
CA MET A 63 -11.31 -30.60 6.91
C MET A 63 -10.64 -29.94 5.68
N ALA A 64 -9.36 -30.26 5.45
CA ALA A 64 -8.52 -29.62 4.43
C ALA A 64 -9.12 -29.63 3.00
N ALA A 65 -9.85 -30.69 2.60
CA ALA A 65 -10.38 -30.79 1.24
C ALA A 65 -11.51 -29.79 0.94
N GLN A 66 -12.37 -29.50 1.92
CA GLN A 66 -13.49 -28.57 1.74
C GLN A 66 -13.00 -27.10 1.78
N LEU A 67 -12.07 -26.80 2.69
CA LEU A 67 -11.50 -25.45 2.84
C LEU A 67 -10.51 -25.10 1.74
N GLN A 68 -9.78 -26.07 1.18
CA GLN A 68 -8.93 -25.84 0.00
C GLN A 68 -9.73 -25.35 -1.22
N ILE A 69 -10.96 -25.83 -1.42
CA ILE A 69 -11.80 -25.38 -2.54
C ILE A 69 -12.23 -23.92 -2.34
N GLU A 70 -12.65 -23.55 -1.13
CA GLU A 70 -13.04 -22.17 -0.80
C GLU A 70 -11.85 -21.19 -0.75
N GLN A 71 -10.67 -21.66 -0.32
CA GLN A 71 -9.43 -20.87 -0.34
C GLN A 71 -8.89 -20.68 -1.76
N LEU A 72 -9.00 -21.67 -2.65
CA LEU A 72 -8.62 -21.54 -4.06
C LEU A 72 -9.43 -20.47 -4.79
N ASP A 73 -10.70 -20.26 -4.41
CA ASP A 73 -11.53 -19.19 -4.95
C ASP A 73 -11.09 -17.79 -4.47
N LYS A 74 -10.43 -17.71 -3.30
CA LYS A 74 -9.91 -16.45 -2.72
C LYS A 74 -8.44 -16.19 -3.05
N GLU A 75 -7.68 -17.21 -3.42
CA GLU A 75 -6.30 -17.11 -3.92
C GLU A 75 -6.22 -16.86 -5.42
N LEU A 76 -5.94 -15.61 -5.77
CA LEU A 76 -5.93 -15.12 -7.14
C LEU A 76 -4.53 -15.19 -7.74
N GLY A 77 -4.45 -15.69 -8.98
CA GLY A 77 -3.24 -15.68 -9.80
C GLY A 77 -3.50 -15.18 -11.22
N GLY A 78 -2.44 -14.76 -11.90
CA GLY A 78 -2.48 -14.39 -13.32
C GLY A 78 -3.53 -13.34 -13.67
N LYS A 79 -4.28 -13.58 -14.75
CA LYS A 79 -5.29 -12.65 -15.28
C LYS A 79 -6.41 -12.35 -14.28
N ARG A 80 -6.85 -13.36 -13.51
CA ARG A 80 -7.90 -13.22 -12.48
C ARG A 80 -7.49 -12.22 -11.40
N LEU A 81 -6.22 -12.27 -10.96
CA LEU A 81 -5.68 -11.31 -10.01
C LEU A 81 -5.71 -9.88 -10.56
N GLN A 82 -5.37 -9.69 -11.84
CA GLN A 82 -5.39 -8.37 -12.48
C GLN A 82 -6.82 -7.80 -12.55
N GLU A 83 -7.78 -8.62 -12.98
CA GLU A 83 -9.18 -8.21 -13.13
C GLU A 83 -9.77 -7.78 -11.78
N ILE A 84 -9.64 -8.62 -10.75
CA ILE A 84 -10.16 -8.32 -9.41
C ILE A 84 -9.41 -7.14 -8.78
N ALA A 85 -8.08 -7.05 -8.95
CA ALA A 85 -7.32 -5.92 -8.44
C ALA A 85 -7.83 -4.60 -9.03
N VAL A 86 -8.05 -4.54 -10.35
CA VAL A 86 -8.57 -3.33 -11.03
C VAL A 86 -10.01 -3.04 -10.61
N GLU A 87 -10.84 -4.07 -10.44
CA GLU A 87 -12.20 -3.94 -9.95
C GLU A 87 -12.25 -3.33 -8.55
N VAL A 88 -11.48 -3.88 -7.60
CA VAL A 88 -11.33 -3.34 -6.24
C VAL A 88 -10.85 -1.89 -6.29
N LEU A 89 -9.86 -1.58 -7.12
CA LEU A 89 -9.37 -0.20 -7.25
C LEU A 89 -10.47 0.75 -7.72
N SER A 90 -11.27 0.33 -8.70
CA SER A 90 -12.34 1.15 -9.27
C SER A 90 -13.52 1.38 -8.33
N ARG A 91 -13.73 0.49 -7.36
CA ARG A 91 -14.76 0.63 -6.32
C ARG A 91 -14.30 1.54 -5.19
N GLU A 92 -13.05 1.37 -4.76
CA GLU A 92 -12.53 1.98 -3.53
C GLU A 92 -11.83 3.33 -3.75
N VAL A 93 -11.38 3.61 -4.98
CA VAL A 93 -10.60 4.82 -5.29
C VAL A 93 -11.27 5.62 -6.39
N LYS A 94 -11.33 6.95 -6.19
CA LYS A 94 -11.91 7.87 -7.17
C LYS A 94 -11.15 7.80 -8.50
N PRO A 95 -11.85 7.91 -9.65
CA PRO A 95 -11.19 7.98 -10.95
C PRO A 95 -10.10 9.07 -10.99
N GLY A 96 -8.94 8.75 -11.55
CA GLY A 96 -7.80 9.66 -11.67
C GLY A 96 -6.94 9.85 -10.41
N GLN A 97 -7.37 9.35 -9.24
CA GLN A 97 -6.58 9.39 -8.01
C GLN A 97 -5.48 8.33 -8.03
N ALA A 98 -4.25 8.74 -7.72
CA ALA A 98 -3.12 7.84 -7.60
C ALA A 98 -3.12 7.12 -6.24
N VAL A 99 -2.97 5.80 -6.24
CA VAL A 99 -2.84 4.93 -5.06
C VAL A 99 -1.43 4.32 -5.01
N HIS A 100 -0.86 4.13 -3.82
CA HIS A 100 0.39 3.38 -3.69
C HIS A 100 0.10 1.88 -3.78
N TYR A 101 1.01 1.09 -4.36
CA TYR A 101 0.78 -0.35 -4.59
C TYR A 101 0.49 -1.14 -3.31
N ARG A 102 1.12 -0.76 -2.18
CA ARG A 102 0.86 -1.39 -0.88
C ARG A 102 -0.56 -1.12 -0.38
N ASP A 103 -1.03 0.12 -0.54
CA ASP A 103 -2.38 0.51 -0.12
C ASP A 103 -3.42 -0.21 -0.98
N TRP A 104 -3.15 -0.31 -2.28
CA TRP A 104 -4.00 -1.06 -3.19
C TRP A 104 -4.04 -2.56 -2.86
N TYR A 105 -2.89 -3.15 -2.53
CA TYR A 105 -2.85 -4.53 -2.08
C TYR A 105 -3.61 -4.74 -0.77
N ALA A 106 -3.56 -3.77 0.16
CA ALA A 106 -4.36 -3.81 1.37
C ALA A 106 -5.87 -3.76 1.08
N LEU A 107 -6.32 -2.97 0.10
CA LEU A 107 -7.73 -2.98 -0.35
C LEU A 107 -8.14 -4.35 -0.89
N LEU A 108 -7.27 -5.01 -1.67
CA LEU A 108 -7.50 -6.36 -2.17
C LEU A 108 -7.65 -7.38 -1.02
N ARG A 109 -6.79 -7.29 0.00
CA ARG A 109 -6.87 -8.12 1.22
C ARG A 109 -8.13 -7.85 2.02
N ALA A 110 -8.52 -6.58 2.18
CA ALA A 110 -9.74 -6.19 2.88
C ALA A 110 -11.00 -6.72 2.18
N ALA A 111 -10.97 -6.85 0.85
CA ALA A 111 -12.02 -7.49 0.06
C ALA A 111 -12.01 -9.05 0.15
N GLY A 112 -11.10 -9.64 0.93
CA GLY A 112 -11.03 -11.08 1.17
C GLY A 112 -10.21 -11.88 0.15
N TYR A 113 -9.46 -11.21 -0.73
CA TYR A 113 -8.64 -11.86 -1.75
C TYR A 113 -7.16 -11.83 -1.40
N ARG A 114 -6.42 -12.85 -1.82
CA ARG A 114 -4.96 -12.91 -1.68
C ARG A 114 -4.30 -13.22 -3.02
N ALA A 115 -3.14 -12.64 -3.28
CA ALA A 115 -2.35 -13.02 -4.44
C ALA A 115 -1.61 -14.34 -4.16
N ARG A 116 -1.63 -15.26 -5.14
CA ARG A 116 -0.94 -16.55 -5.04
C ARG A 116 0.58 -16.39 -5.11
N GLY A 117 1.31 -17.13 -4.28
CA GLY A 117 2.77 -17.27 -4.34
C GLY A 117 3.46 -17.12 -2.99
N LYS A 118 4.76 -17.43 -2.97
CA LYS A 118 5.60 -17.35 -1.76
C LYS A 118 5.74 -15.91 -1.23
N ASP A 119 5.68 -14.92 -2.12
CA ASP A 119 5.57 -13.50 -1.79
C ASP A 119 4.34 -12.92 -2.52
N PRO A 120 3.17 -12.88 -1.84
CA PRO A 120 1.93 -12.37 -2.41
C PRO A 120 2.01 -10.92 -2.91
N LEU A 121 2.75 -10.04 -2.22
CA LEU A 121 2.87 -8.64 -2.60
C LEU A 121 3.72 -8.48 -3.86
N ALA A 122 4.83 -9.22 -3.95
CA ALA A 122 5.65 -9.25 -5.17
C ALA A 122 4.87 -9.87 -6.34
N SER A 123 4.12 -10.94 -6.10
CA SER A 123 3.22 -11.55 -7.10
C SER A 123 2.18 -10.54 -7.59
N PHE A 124 1.53 -9.82 -6.68
CA PHE A 124 0.58 -8.76 -7.00
C PHE A 124 1.22 -7.68 -7.88
N LEU A 125 2.35 -7.13 -7.45
CA LEU A 125 3.12 -6.13 -8.21
C LEU A 125 3.48 -6.61 -9.62
N ALA A 126 3.98 -7.84 -9.73
CA ALA A 126 4.36 -8.43 -11.01
C ALA A 126 3.16 -8.54 -11.97
N GLN A 127 1.97 -8.82 -11.43
CA GLN A 127 0.74 -8.94 -12.23
C GLN A 127 0.15 -7.58 -12.61
N ILE A 128 0.02 -6.63 -11.68
CA ILE A 128 -0.57 -5.31 -11.99
C ILE A 128 0.28 -4.51 -12.98
N ASN A 129 1.61 -4.68 -12.98
CA ASN A 129 2.50 -4.04 -13.95
C ASN A 129 2.20 -4.43 -15.40
N ARG A 130 1.46 -5.51 -15.63
CA ARG A 130 1.04 -6.00 -16.95
C ARG A 130 -0.41 -5.62 -17.30
N ALA A 131 -1.11 -4.91 -16.42
CA ALA A 131 -2.51 -4.57 -16.63
C ALA A 131 -2.65 -3.28 -17.45
N ASP A 132 -3.36 -3.35 -18.58
CA ASP A 132 -3.54 -2.23 -19.51
C ASP A 132 -4.44 -1.11 -18.97
N ARG A 133 -5.25 -1.40 -17.95
CA ARG A 133 -6.27 -0.48 -17.39
C ARG A 133 -5.70 0.51 -16.36
N ILE A 134 -4.42 0.39 -16.04
CA ILE A 134 -3.75 1.24 -15.06
C ILE A 134 -2.49 1.86 -15.66
N GLU A 135 -1.99 2.90 -15.01
CA GLU A 135 -0.72 3.52 -15.35
C GLU A 135 0.07 3.93 -14.11
N PRO A 136 1.42 3.83 -14.15
CA PRO A 136 2.28 4.32 -13.09
C PRO A 136 2.29 5.85 -13.07
N VAL A 137 2.31 6.45 -11.89
CA VAL A 137 2.32 7.91 -11.69
C VAL A 137 3.70 8.35 -11.22
N GLY A 138 4.55 8.77 -12.15
CA GLY A 138 5.92 9.23 -11.87
C GLY A 138 6.93 8.08 -11.72
N ALA A 139 8.20 8.38 -12.01
CA ALA A 139 9.27 7.39 -11.96
C ALA A 139 9.52 6.92 -10.51
N ARG A 140 9.52 5.59 -10.30
CA ARG A 140 9.84 4.94 -9.02
C ARG A 140 8.97 5.35 -7.82
N SER A 141 7.80 5.94 -8.07
CA SER A 141 6.90 6.39 -7.00
C SER A 141 6.17 5.25 -6.30
N GLY A 142 6.08 4.08 -6.94
CA GLY A 142 5.23 2.97 -6.50
C GLY A 142 3.74 3.28 -6.56
N ARG A 143 3.34 4.33 -7.28
CA ARG A 143 1.95 4.78 -7.38
C ARG A 143 1.34 4.44 -8.73
N TYR A 144 0.07 4.04 -8.71
CA TYR A 144 -0.71 3.66 -9.87
C TYR A 144 -2.03 4.42 -9.85
N ARG A 145 -2.59 4.68 -11.03
CA ARG A 145 -3.97 5.16 -11.15
C ARG A 145 -4.70 4.42 -12.27
N LEU A 146 -6.02 4.42 -12.23
CA LEU A 146 -6.83 3.97 -13.36
C LEU A 146 -6.61 4.91 -14.53
N ARG A 147 -6.44 4.35 -15.73
CA ARG A 147 -6.43 5.15 -16.96
C ARG A 147 -7.81 5.76 -17.15
N VAL A 148 -7.83 7.04 -17.52
CA VAL A 148 -9.05 7.70 -17.98
C VAL A 148 -9.29 7.20 -19.41
N ALA A 149 -10.49 6.70 -19.69
CA ALA A 149 -10.90 6.28 -21.03
C ALA A 149 -10.93 7.46 -22.00
#